data_AF-A0A534US72-F1
#
_entry.id   AF-A0A534US72-F1
#
_cell.length_a   1.000
_cell.length_b   1.000
_cell.length_c   1.000
_cell.angle_alpha   90.00
_cell.angle_beta   90.00
_cell.angle_gamma   90.00
#
_symmetry.space_group_name_H-M   'P 1'
#
loop_
_entity.id
_entity.type
_entity.pdbx_description
1 polymer ?
#
loop_
_entity_poly.entity_id
_entity_poly.type
_entity_poly.pdbx_seq_one_letter_code
_entity_poly.pdbx_strand_id
1 'polypeptide(L)'
;MEGERDRFGEFMKLLEHAKEDIYFAARDQELLAQLKERLTKLDKPEGDTFRLYCPKCHGVLESYMFMKLPLERCQVCGGVWFDKEEIEAIAGLVGRSPLFFPMPWIP
;
A
#
# COMPACT_ATOMS: atom_id res chain seq x y z
N MET A 1 -58.77 -26.90 -0.63
CA MET A 1 -57.69 -27.90 -0.57
C MET A 1 -56.49 -27.32 -1.31
N GLU A 2 -55.70 -26.48 -0.64
CA GLU A 2 -54.42 -25.97 -1.18
C GLU A 2 -53.31 -26.82 -0.57
N GLY A 3 -53.18 -28.03 -1.10
CA GLY A 3 -52.43 -29.09 -0.43
C GLY A 3 -51.63 -29.94 -1.40
N GLU A 4 -51.06 -29.33 -2.43
CA GLU A 4 -50.01 -29.96 -3.23
C GLU A 4 -49.24 -28.84 -3.94
N ARG A 5 -48.42 -28.12 -3.17
CA ARG A 5 -47.35 -27.35 -3.79
C ARG A 5 -46.45 -28.35 -4.49
N ASP A 6 -46.28 -28.13 -5.78
CA ASP A 6 -45.71 -29.05 -6.75
C ASP A 6 -44.26 -29.42 -6.36
N ARG A 7 -44.11 -30.50 -5.58
CA ARG A 7 -42.83 -30.92 -4.94
C ARG A 7 -41.76 -31.21 -5.99
N PHE A 8 -42.18 -31.67 -7.16
CA PHE A 8 -41.32 -31.88 -8.32
C PHE A 8 -40.87 -30.54 -8.93
N GLY A 9 -41.75 -29.54 -9.01
CA GLY A 9 -41.41 -28.20 -9.49
C GLY A 9 -40.42 -27.47 -8.58
N GLU A 10 -40.57 -27.60 -7.26
CA GLU A 10 -39.60 -27.04 -6.29
C GLU A 10 -38.23 -27.73 -6.39
N PHE A 11 -38.21 -29.06 -6.56
CA PHE A 11 -36.97 -29.83 -6.76
C PHE A 11 -36.23 -29.43 -8.04
N MET A 12 -36.96 -29.23 -9.14
CA MET A 12 -36.38 -28.78 -10.41
C MET A 12 -35.71 -27.41 -10.29
N LYS A 13 -36.38 -26.44 -9.64
CA LYS A 13 -35.81 -25.10 -9.39
C LYS A 13 -34.54 -25.14 -8.54
N LEU A 14 -34.51 -25.98 -7.49
CA LEU A 14 -33.32 -26.19 -6.67
C LEU A 14 -32.16 -26.76 -7.48
N LEU A 15 -32.44 -27.71 -8.37
CA LEU A 15 -31.43 -28.30 -9.25
C LEU A 15 -30.89 -27.32 -10.28
N GLU A 16 -31.74 -26.44 -10.82
CA GLU A 16 -31.35 -25.37 -11.73
C GLU A 16 -30.45 -24.36 -11.03
N HIS A 17 -30.85 -23.85 -9.87
CA HIS A 17 -30.01 -22.96 -9.06
C HIS A 17 -28.68 -23.61 -8.67
N ALA A 18 -28.68 -24.89 -8.25
CA ALA A 18 -27.44 -25.57 -7.91
C ALA A 18 -26.48 -25.68 -9.12
N LYS A 19 -27.02 -25.89 -10.34
CA LYS A 19 -26.21 -25.90 -11.57
C LYS A 19 -25.68 -24.51 -11.90
N GLU A 20 -26.50 -23.49 -11.72
CA GLU A 20 -26.12 -22.09 -11.92
C GLU A 20 -25.02 -21.66 -10.93
N ASP A 21 -25.16 -21.97 -9.64
CA ASP A 21 -24.16 -21.66 -8.62
C ASP A 21 -22.81 -22.30 -8.91
N ILE A 22 -22.80 -23.58 -9.34
CA ILE A 22 -21.58 -24.29 -9.75
C ILE A 22 -20.96 -23.62 -10.98
N TYR A 23 -21.78 -23.24 -11.96
CA TYR A 23 -21.34 -22.57 -13.17
C TYR A 23 -20.72 -21.20 -12.88
N PHE A 24 -21.40 -20.37 -12.09
CA PHE A 24 -20.92 -19.04 -11.72
C PHE A 24 -19.64 -19.14 -10.88
N ALA A 25 -19.56 -20.07 -9.93
CA ALA A 25 -18.36 -20.28 -9.13
C ALA A 25 -17.14 -20.67 -9.99
N ALA A 26 -17.32 -21.57 -10.97
CA ALA A 26 -16.25 -21.95 -11.88
C ALA A 26 -15.80 -20.76 -12.75
N ARG A 27 -16.75 -19.96 -13.26
CA ARG A 27 -16.46 -18.80 -14.10
C ARG A 27 -15.76 -17.67 -13.33
N ASP A 28 -16.19 -17.42 -12.10
CA ASP A 28 -15.56 -16.44 -11.21
C ASP A 28 -14.14 -16.85 -10.86
N GLN A 29 -13.89 -18.14 -10.61
CA GLN A 29 -12.53 -18.64 -10.39
C GLN A 29 -11.62 -18.42 -11.60
N GLU A 30 -12.10 -18.66 -12.82
CA GLU A 30 -11.35 -18.37 -14.05
C GLU A 30 -11.02 -16.87 -14.18
N LEU A 31 -12.01 -16.00 -13.93
CA LEU A 31 -11.82 -14.56 -14.03
C LEU A 31 -10.83 -14.05 -12.97
N LEU A 32 -10.94 -14.54 -11.74
CA LEU A 32 -10.01 -14.22 -10.66
C LEU A 32 -8.59 -14.71 -10.98
N ALA A 33 -8.44 -15.89 -11.59
CA ALA A 33 -7.13 -16.38 -12.03
C ALA A 33 -6.52 -15.46 -13.10
N GLN A 34 -7.30 -15.04 -14.10
CA GLN A 34 -6.85 -14.09 -15.12
C GLN A 34 -6.48 -12.72 -14.54
N LEU A 35 -7.26 -12.21 -13.58
CA LEU A 35 -6.96 -10.96 -12.90
C LEU A 35 -5.67 -11.06 -12.09
N LYS A 36 -5.48 -12.14 -11.33
CA LYS A 36 -4.24 -12.39 -10.59
C LYS A 36 -3.03 -12.47 -11.50
N GLU A 37 -3.13 -13.17 -12.63
CA GLU A 37 -2.04 -13.25 -13.62
C GLU A 37 -1.72 -11.88 -14.25
N ARG A 38 -2.74 -11.03 -14.47
CA ARG A 38 -2.51 -9.67 -14.96
C ARG A 38 -1.81 -8.81 -13.92
N LEU A 39 -2.22 -8.89 -12.65
CA LEU A 39 -1.59 -8.16 -11.55
C LEU A 39 -0.13 -8.59 -11.39
N THR A 40 0.18 -9.89 -11.40
CA THR A 40 1.57 -10.35 -11.28
C THR A 40 2.48 -9.89 -12.43
N LYS A 41 1.93 -9.64 -13.63
CA LYS A 41 2.68 -9.07 -14.76
C LYS A 41 2.96 -7.57 -14.60
N LEU A 42 2.10 -6.86 -13.87
CA LEU A 42 2.25 -5.43 -13.56
C LEU A 42 3.11 -5.21 -12.31
N ASP A 43 3.01 -6.09 -11.32
CA ASP A 43 3.83 -6.13 -10.11
C ASP A 43 5.25 -6.67 -10.37
N LYS A 44 5.75 -6.63 -11.62
CA LYS A 44 7.20 -6.68 -11.80
C LYS A 44 7.75 -5.59 -10.90
N PRO A 45 8.56 -5.93 -9.88
CA PRO A 45 9.31 -4.91 -9.18
C PRO A 45 10.43 -4.53 -10.16
N GLU A 46 10.09 -3.74 -11.17
CA GLU A 46 10.90 -2.55 -11.41
C GLU A 46 10.82 -1.85 -10.06
N GLY A 47 11.72 -2.23 -9.14
CA GLY A 47 11.80 -1.60 -7.84
C GLY A 47 11.83 -0.14 -8.16
N ASP A 48 10.84 0.59 -7.63
CA ASP A 48 10.67 2.00 -7.88
C ASP A 48 11.92 2.70 -7.38
N THR A 49 12.93 2.67 -8.24
CA THR A 49 13.87 3.73 -8.45
C THR A 49 13.06 4.83 -9.13
N PHE A 50 11.94 5.25 -8.50
CA PHE A 50 11.54 6.64 -8.55
C PHE A 50 12.82 7.35 -8.13
N ARG A 51 13.59 7.79 -9.12
CA ARG A 51 14.69 8.70 -8.91
C ARG A 51 14.01 9.90 -8.28
N LEU A 52 14.06 9.96 -6.95
CA LEU A 52 13.40 10.99 -6.19
C LEU A 52 14.10 12.29 -6.61
N TYR A 53 13.39 13.07 -7.40
CA TYR A 53 13.83 14.40 -7.80
C TYR A 53 13.29 15.37 -6.77
N CYS A 54 14.09 16.37 -6.42
CA CYS A 54 13.64 17.41 -5.50
C CYS A 54 12.42 18.15 -6.11
N PRO A 55 11.27 18.24 -5.42
CA PRO A 55 10.06 18.92 -5.94
C PRO A 55 10.27 20.43 -6.14
N LYS A 56 11.29 21.01 -5.49
CA LYS A 56 11.59 22.45 -5.57
C LYS A 56 12.46 22.81 -6.78
N CYS A 57 13.40 21.95 -7.16
CA CYS A 57 14.43 22.28 -8.14
C CYS A 57 14.74 21.16 -9.15
N HIS A 58 14.05 20.02 -9.06
CA HIS A 58 14.26 18.80 -9.85
C HIS A 58 15.70 18.27 -9.82
N GLY A 59 16.52 18.71 -8.87
CA GLY A 59 17.86 18.17 -8.64
C GLY A 59 17.82 16.74 -8.12
N VAL A 60 18.90 16.00 -8.37
CA VAL A 60 19.07 14.63 -7.87
C VAL A 60 19.18 14.65 -6.35
N LEU A 61 18.46 13.74 -5.70
CA LEU A 61 18.60 13.46 -4.28
C LEU A 61 19.73 12.45 -4.06
N GLU A 62 20.62 12.76 -3.11
CA GLU A 62 21.73 11.94 -2.69
C GLU A 62 21.45 11.40 -1.28
N SER A 63 21.65 10.10 -1.09
CA SER A 63 21.49 9.45 0.21
C SER A 63 22.70 9.75 1.10
N TYR A 64 22.46 10.15 2.34
CA TYR A 64 23.49 10.37 3.35
C TYR A 64 23.04 9.84 4.71
N MET A 65 24.00 9.42 5.54
CA MET A 65 23.72 8.88 6.88
C MET A 65 23.66 9.99 7.92
N PHE A 66 22.51 10.17 8.56
CA PHE A 66 22.31 11.11 9.66
C PHE A 66 21.81 10.38 10.90
N MET A 67 22.58 10.41 11.99
CA MET A 67 22.20 9.72 13.25
C MET A 67 21.79 8.25 13.07
N LYS A 68 22.42 7.56 12.10
CA LYS A 68 22.14 6.16 11.67
C LYS A 68 20.85 5.97 10.84
N LEU A 69 20.21 7.04 10.39
CA LEU A 69 19.12 7.01 9.43
C LEU A 69 19.65 7.42 8.04
N PRO A 70 19.38 6.63 6.98
CA PRO A 70 19.66 7.04 5.62
C PRO A 70 18.64 8.11 5.23
N LEU A 71 19.08 9.35 4.99
CA LEU A 71 18.21 10.45 4.55
C LEU A 71 18.58 10.89 3.15
N GLU A 72 17.67 11.57 2.47
CA GLU A 72 17.87 12.07 1.11
C GLU A 72 18.05 13.57 1.08
N ARG A 73 19.17 14.06 0.54
CA ARG A 73 19.47 15.50 0.40
C ARG A 73 19.63 15.89 -1.06
N CYS A 74 19.06 17.03 -1.43
CA CYS A 74 19.24 17.58 -2.76
C CYS A 74 20.58 18.31 -2.88
N GLN A 75 21.38 17.95 -3.90
CA GLN A 75 22.67 18.60 -4.16
C GLN A 75 22.55 20.05 -4.64
N VAL A 76 21.40 20.46 -5.18
CA VAL A 76 21.20 21.79 -5.79
C VAL A 76 20.68 22.80 -4.77
N CYS A 77 19.56 22.49 -4.10
CA CYS A 77 18.91 23.41 -3.17
C CYS A 77 19.23 23.14 -1.70
N GLY A 78 19.85 21.99 -1.40
CA GLY A 78 20.15 21.55 -0.04
C GLY A 78 18.95 21.06 0.77
N GLY A 79 17.75 20.99 0.19
CA GLY A 79 16.55 20.47 0.85
C GLY A 79 16.70 18.99 1.19
N VAL A 80 16.14 18.58 2.33
CA VAL A 80 16.15 17.20 2.82
C VAL A 80 14.75 16.62 2.69
N TRP A 81 14.67 15.43 2.11
CA TRP A 81 13.44 14.66 2.00
C TRP A 81 13.37 13.63 3.12
N PHE A 82 12.16 13.44 3.63
CA PHE A 82 11.86 12.49 4.68
C PHE A 82 10.61 11.69 4.34
N ASP A 83 10.63 10.41 4.64
CA ASP A 83 9.42 9.60 4.74
C ASP A 83 8.77 9.73 6.13
N LYS A 84 7.61 9.09 6.30
CA LYS A 84 6.87 9.16 7.56
C LYS A 84 7.64 8.49 8.72
N GLU A 85 8.33 7.39 8.45
CA GLU A 85 8.99 6.56 9.45
C GLU A 85 10.27 7.24 9.96
N GLU A 86 11.01 7.90 9.07
CA GLU A 86 12.19 8.71 9.35
C GLU A 86 11.87 9.92 10.23
N ILE A 87 10.76 10.63 9.94
CA ILE A 87 10.31 11.75 10.78
C ILE A 87 9.99 11.27 12.19
N GLU A 88 9.27 10.16 12.33
CA GLU A 88 8.92 9.57 13.62
C GLU A 88 10.18 9.14 14.39
N ALA A 89 11.16 8.55 13.71
CA ALA A 89 12.44 8.15 14.30
C ALA A 89 13.22 9.36 14.82
N ILE A 90 13.31 10.44 14.03
CA ILE A 90 14.02 11.67 14.41
C ILE A 90 13.30 12.38 15.56
N ALA A 91 11.97 12.50 15.50
CA ALA A 91 11.18 13.09 16.58
C ALA A 91 11.37 12.33 17.91
N GLY A 92 11.40 11.00 17.85
CA GLY A 92 11.70 10.16 19.01
C GLY A 92 13.13 10.32 19.54
N LEU A 93 14.12 10.64 18.69
CA LEU A 93 15.49 10.91 19.13
C LEU A 93 15.62 12.31 19.76
N VAL A 94 15.04 13.34 19.13
CA VAL A 94 15.11 14.72 19.58
C VAL A 94 14.35 14.92 20.89
N GLY A 95 13.16 14.33 21.04
CA GLY A 95 12.37 14.41 22.28
C GLY A 95 13.04 13.75 23.50
N ARG A 96 14.06 12.91 23.28
CA ARG A 96 14.85 12.24 24.33
C ARG A 96 16.26 12.81 24.49
N SER A 97 16.62 13.84 23.72
CA SER A 97 17.97 14.42 23.76
C SER A 97 18.15 15.34 24.97
N PRO A 98 19.16 15.09 25.84
CA PRO A 98 19.52 16.00 26.93
C PRO A 98 20.01 17.37 26.44
N LEU A 99 20.33 17.51 25.15
CA LEU A 99 20.84 18.74 24.56
C LEU A 99 19.75 19.73 24.18
N PHE A 100 18.47 19.33 24.26
CA PHE A 100 17.30 20.21 24.16
C PHE A 100 16.77 20.55 25.55
N PHE A 101 17.68 20.82 26.50
CA PHE A 101 17.28 21.61 27.67
C PHE A 101 16.80 22.97 27.13
N PRO A 102 15.61 23.45 27.52
CA PRO A 102 15.21 24.81 27.18
C PRO A 102 16.28 25.71 27.78
N MET A 103 17.12 26.30 26.92
CA MET A 103 18.08 27.32 27.33
C MET A 103 17.27 28.33 28.14
N PRO A 104 17.54 28.51 29.45
CA PRO A 104 16.84 29.53 30.20
C PRO A 104 17.22 30.85 29.55
N TRP A 105 16.21 31.62 29.18
CA TRP A 105 16.36 32.95 28.60
C TRP A 105 17.29 33.77 29.51
N ILE A 106 18.52 34.01 29.07
CA ILE A 106 19.42 34.96 29.73
C ILE A 106 19.08 36.33 29.14
N PRO A 107 18.66 37.30 29.97
CA PRO A 107 18.15 38.60 29.53
C PRO A 107 19.20 39.44 28.78
#